data_AF-A0A7V7V0B2-F1
#
_entry.id   AF-A0A7V7V0B2-F1
#
_cell.length_a   1.000
_cell.length_b   1.000
_cell.length_c   1.000
_cell.angle_alpha   90.00
_cell.angle_beta   90.00
_cell.angle_gamma   90.00
#
_symmetry.space_group_name_H-M   'P 1'
#
loop_
_entity.id
_entity.type
_entity.pdbx_description
1 polymer ?
#
loop_
_entity_poly.entity_id
_entity_poly.type
_entity_poly.pdbx_seq_one_letter_code
_entity_poly.pdbx_strand_id
1 'polypeptide(L)' 'MEKLDFSPFQGQMNEMVLQLALILFIPLIGGLVINFVLVKIRLPQGLSNFVAIAAMLYGMYMMFDILF' A
#
# COMPACT_ATOMS: atom_id res chain seq x y z
N MET A 1 -32.41 -19.78 3.41
CA MET A 1 -31.26 -19.31 2.60
C MET A 1 -30.18 -20.36 2.76
N GLU A 2 -29.84 -21.08 1.69
CA GLU A 2 -28.65 -21.95 1.71
C GLU A 2 -27.44 -21.12 2.12
N LYS A 3 -26.67 -21.62 3.10
CA LYS A 3 -25.40 -21.01 3.45
C LYS A 3 -24.44 -21.34 2.31
N LEU A 4 -24.09 -20.34 1.51
CA LEU A 4 -23.00 -20.45 0.56
C LEU A 4 -21.75 -20.87 1.33
N ASP A 5 -21.26 -22.07 1.05
CA ASP A 5 -20.03 -22.58 1.63
C ASP A 5 -18.84 -22.10 0.81
N PHE A 6 -18.16 -21.06 1.32
CA PHE A 6 -16.96 -20.50 0.72
C PHE A 6 -15.67 -21.19 1.18
N SER A 7 -15.77 -22.26 1.97
CA SER A 7 -14.61 -23.05 2.41
C SER A 7 -13.68 -23.46 1.26
N PRO A 8 -14.16 -23.84 0.06
CA PRO A 8 -13.29 -24.17 -1.07
C PRO A 8 -12.46 -22.99 -1.59
N PHE A 9 -12.91 -21.75 -1.35
CA PHE A 9 -12.25 -20.53 -1.84
C PHE A 9 -11.41 -19.83 -0.78
N GLN A 10 -11.39 -20.32 0.47
CA GLN A 10 -10.66 -19.68 1.56
C GLN A 10 -9.16 -19.48 1.25
N GLY A 11 -8.53 -20.43 0.55
CA GLY A 11 -7.13 -20.29 0.13
C GLY A 11 -6.93 -19.07 -0.78
N GLN A 12 -7.73 -18.97 -1.84
CA GLN A 12 -7.67 -17.86 -2.78
C GLN A 12 -8.07 -16.52 -2.12
N MET A 13 -9.07 -16.53 -1.25
CA MET A 13 -9.47 -15.34 -0.50
C MET A 13 -8.36 -14.85 0.44
N ASN A 14 -7.65 -15.76 1.12
CA ASN A 14 -6.54 -15.39 2.00
C ASN A 14 -5.37 -14.79 1.22
N GLU A 15 -5.04 -15.34 0.06
CA GLU A 15 -4.02 -14.78 -0.84
C GLU A 15 -4.39 -13.38 -1.32
N MET A 16 -5.63 -13.18 -1.77
CA MET A 16 -6.12 -11.86 -2.19
C MET A 16 -6.08 -10.84 -1.05
N VAL A 17 -6.47 -11.24 0.17
CA VAL A 17 -6.41 -10.36 1.35
C VAL A 17 -4.96 -9.97 1.65
N LEU A 18 -4.03 -10.93 1.58
CA LEU A 18 -2.61 -10.66 1.80
C LEU A 18 -2.04 -9.72 0.73
N GLN A 19 -2.34 -9.97 -0.54
CA GLN A 19 -1.91 -9.11 -1.66
C GLN A 19 -2.44 -7.68 -1.49
N LEU A 20 -3.73 -7.52 -1.18
CA LEU A 20 -4.33 -6.21 -0.91
C LEU A 20 -3.68 -5.52 0.30
N ALA A 21 -3.40 -6.27 1.36
CA ALA A 21 -2.68 -5.74 2.52
C ALA A 21 -1.29 -5.25 2.12
N LEU A 22 -0.53 -6.01 1.31
CA LEU A 22 0.79 -5.61 0.85
C LEU A 22 0.75 -4.36 -0.04
N ILE A 23 -0.21 -4.28 -0.97
CA ILE A 23 -0.41 -3.13 -1.86
C ILE A 23 -0.71 -1.85 -1.07
N LEU A 24 -1.43 -1.96 0.05
CA LEU A 24 -1.81 -0.81 0.85
C LEU A 24 -0.75 -0.43 1.88
N PHE A 25 -0.28 -1.39 2.68
CA PHE A 25 0.55 -1.09 3.84
C PHE A 25 2.00 -0.77 3.48
N ILE A 26 2.60 -1.45 2.49
CA ILE A 26 4.01 -1.18 2.11
C ILE A 26 4.18 0.25 1.60
N PRO A 27 3.39 0.73 0.62
CA PRO A 27 3.55 2.08 0.10
C PRO A 27 3.16 3.15 1.11
N LEU A 28 2.18 2.86 1.98
CA LEU A 28 1.77 3.77 3.06
C LEU A 28 2.92 3.99 4.05
N ILE A 29 3.54 2.91 4.54
CA ILE A 29 4.70 3.00 5.44
C ILE A 29 5.86 3.70 4.73
N GLY A 30 6.13 3.35 3.46
CA GLY A 30 7.17 3.98 2.65
C GLY A 30 6.96 5.49 2.50
N GLY A 31 5.75 5.93 2.15
CA GLY A 31 5.40 7.34 2.02
C GLY A 31 5.56 8.12 3.34
N LEU A 32 5.14 7.51 4.46
CA LEU A 32 5.33 8.10 5.80
C LEU A 32 6.80 8.26 6.16
N VAL A 33 7.63 7.23 5.89
CA VAL A 33 9.08 7.27 6.13
C VAL A 33 9.72 8.37 5.27
N ILE A 34 9.36 8.45 3.98
CA ILE A 34 9.85 9.50 3.09
C ILE A 34 9.48 10.88 3.61
N ASN A 35 8.21 11.12 3.96
CA ASN A 35 7.77 12.40 4.53
C ASN A 35 8.57 12.76 5.78
N PHE A 36 8.77 11.80 6.68
CA PHE A 36 9.53 12.01 7.91
C PHE A 36 10.99 12.40 7.62
N VAL A 37 11.63 11.73 6.66
CA VAL A 37 13.01 12.06 6.25
C VAL A 37 13.08 13.44 5.60
N LEU A 38 12.14 13.78 4.71
CA LEU A 38 12.09 15.07 4.02
C LEU A 38 11.83 16.24 5.00
N VAL A 39 10.92 16.08 5.95
CA VAL A 39 10.72 17.06 7.03
C VAL A 39 11.98 17.20 7.90
N LYS A 40 12.67 16.10 8.20
CA LYS A 40 13.90 16.12 9.00
C LYS A 40 15.04 16.88 8.34
N ILE A 41 15.13 16.87 7.00
CA ILE A 41 16.08 17.70 6.25
C ILE A 41 15.60 19.13 6.00
N ARG A 42 14.53 19.57 6.69
CA ARG A 42 13.94 20.91 6.64
C ARG A 42 13.35 21.29 5.29
N LEU A 43 12.87 20.31 4.51
CA LEU A 43 12.11 20.60 3.30
C LEU A 43 10.74 21.20 3.68
N PRO A 44 10.22 22.18 2.92
CA PRO A 44 8.90 22.74 3.16
C PRO A 44 7.82 21.65 3.22
N GLN A 45 6.94 21.70 4.23
CA GLN A 45 5.93 20.66 4.46
C GLN A 45 5.07 20.38 3.22
N GLY A 46 4.73 21.40 2.44
CA GLY A 46 3.97 21.24 1.20
C GLY A 46 4.70 20.38 0.16
N LEU A 47 6.00 20.60 -0.03
CA LEU A 47 6.83 19.80 -0.94
C LEU A 47 7.07 18.39 -0.40
N SER A 48 7.32 18.26 0.91
CA SER A 48 7.48 16.98 1.58
C SER A 48 6.25 16.08 1.42
N ASN A 49 5.06 16.65 1.66
CA ASN A 49 3.79 15.94 1.48
C ASN A 49 3.56 15.55 0.01
N PHE A 50 3.85 16.45 -0.93
CA PHE A 50 3.71 16.15 -2.35
C PHE A 50 4.60 14.97 -2.78
N VAL A 51 5.87 14.99 -2.40
CA VAL A 51 6.82 13.90 -2.73
C VAL A 51 6.42 12.60 -2.03
N ALA A 52 5.98 12.65 -0.77
CA ALA A 52 5.52 11.47 -0.04
C ALA A 52 4.27 10.84 -0.67
N ILE A 53 3.29 11.64 -1.08
CA ILE A 53 2.08 11.17 -1.79
C ILE A 53 2.48 10.58 -3.15
N ALA A 54 3.34 11.26 -3.91
CA ALA A 54 3.80 10.76 -5.20
C ALA A 54 4.54 9.42 -5.06
N ALA A 55 5.41 9.29 -4.05
CA ALA A 55 6.12 8.06 -3.76
C ALA A 55 5.18 6.93 -3.31
N MET A 56 4.16 7.26 -2.50
CA MET A 56 3.12 6.29 -2.10
C MET A 56 2.33 5.80 -3.31
N LEU A 57 1.84 6.69 -4.17
CA LEU A 57 1.10 6.31 -5.38
C LEU A 57 1.95 5.48 -6.34
N TYR A 58 3.21 5.87 -6.54
CA TYR A 58 4.14 5.10 -7.35
C TYR A 58 4.42 3.72 -6.74
N GLY A 59 4.61 3.64 -5.42
CA GLY A 59 4.76 2.38 -4.69
C GLY A 59 3.53 1.48 -4.82
N MET A 60 2.32 2.04 -4.76
CA MET A 60 1.08 1.28 -4.98
C MET A 60 1.01 0.73 -6.40
N TYR A 61 1.35 1.53 -7.41
CA TYR A 61 1.40 1.09 -8.80
C TYR A 61 2.41 -0.05 -8.99
N MET A 62 3.62 0.09 -8.44
CA MET A 62 4.66 -0.94 -8.51
C MET A 62 4.23 -2.23 -7.80
N MET A 63 3.60 -2.13 -6.62
CA MET A 63 3.08 -3.31 -5.92
C MET A 63 1.96 -4.00 -6.70
N PHE A 64 1.15 -3.23 -7.43
CA PHE A 64 0.12 -3.79 -8.30
C PHE A 64 0.74 -4.56 -9.46
N ASP A 65 1.73 -3.99 -10.14
CA ASP A 65 2.46 -4.61 -11.27
C ASP A 65 3.28 -5.86 -10.86
N ILE A 66 3.75 -5.91 -9.60
CA ILE A 66 4.49 -7.07 -9.08
C ILE A 66 3.55 -8.23 -8.70
N LEU A 67 2.35 -7.93 -8.22
CA LEU A 67 1.44 -8.93 -7.64
C LEU A 67 0.35 -9.41 -8.60
N PHE A 68 0.10 -8.71 -9.71
CA PHE A 68 -0.93 -9.02 -10.71
C PHE A 68 -0.35 -9.00 -12.13
#